data_AF-A0A5K0VFL7-F1
#
_entry.id   AF-A0A5K0VFL7-F1
#
_cell.length_a   1.000
_cell.length_b   1.000
_cell.length_c   1.000
_cell.angle_alpha   90.00
_cell.angle_beta   90.00
_cell.angle_gamma   90.00
#
_symmetry.space_group_name_H-M   'P 1'
#
loop_
_entity.id
_entity.type
_entity.pdbx_description
1 polymer ?
#
loop_
_entity_poly.entity_id
_entity_poly.type
_entity_poly.pdbx_seq_one_letter_code
_entity_poly.pdbx_strand_id
1 'polypeptide(L)' 'VKLEQGLEILKICKEHASKTCMLDDFGFYENRQRQMQESRGKLKQIQKP' A
#
# COMPACT_ATOMS: atom_id res chain seq x y z
N VAL A 1 5.43 -22.59 11.79
CA VAL A 1 6.11 -21.49 12.54
C VAL A 1 5.83 -21.69 14.02
N LYS A 2 6.83 -21.58 14.91
CA LYS A 2 6.61 -21.75 16.36
C LYS A 2 6.05 -20.45 16.96
N LEU A 3 5.11 -20.55 17.90
CA LEU A 3 4.44 -19.40 18.52
C LEU A 3 5.43 -18.41 19.15
N GLU A 4 6.41 -18.91 19.89
CA GLU A 4 7.43 -18.10 20.57
C GLU A 4 8.22 -17.22 19.58
N GLN A 5 8.62 -17.80 18.45
CA GLN A 5 9.33 -17.08 17.39
C GLN A 5 8.46 -15.99 16.77
N GLY A 6 7.15 -16.24 16.61
CA GLY A 6 6.21 -15.24 16.13
C GLY A 6 6.06 -14.07 17.10
N LEU A 7 6.00 -14.35 18.41
CA LEU A 7 5.90 -13.31 19.44
C LEU A 7 7.14 -12.43 19.51
N GLU A 8 8.32 -13.02 19.32
CA GLU A 8 9.58 -12.27 19.28
C GLU A 8 9.62 -11.29 18.09
N ILE A 9 9.18 -11.72 16.90
CA ILE A 9 9.08 -10.86 15.73
C ILE A 9 8.11 -9.70 15.97
N LEU A 10 6.93 -9.98 16.54
CA LEU A 10 5.95 -8.94 16.86
C LEU A 10 6.50 -7.93 17.87
N LYS A 11 7.26 -8.39 18.87
CA LYS A 11 7.91 -7.52 19.86
C LYS A 11 8.90 -6.57 19.18
N ILE A 12 9.76 -7.07 18.29
CA ILE A 12 10.73 -6.26 17.53
C ILE A 12 10.00 -5.20 16.70
N CYS A 13 8.97 -5.58 15.95
CA CYS A 13 8.21 -4.63 15.13
C CYS A 13 7.47 -3.57 15.97
N LYS A 14 6.94 -3.96 17.14
CA LYS A 14 6.21 -3.05 18.04
C LYS A 14 7.13 -2.04 18.71
N GLU A 15 8.32 -2.46 19.13
CA GLU A 15 9.28 -1.61 19.85
C GLU A 15 10.09 -0.71 18.91
N HIS A 16 10.07 -0.98 17.61
CA HIS A 16 10.77 -0.17 16.62
C HIS A 16 10.06 1.18 16.36
N ALA A 17 10.65 2.27 16.84
CA ALA A 17 10.26 3.62 16.44
C ALA A 17 10.85 3.95 15.06
N SER A 18 10.01 3.94 14.02
CA SER A 18 10.43 4.33 12.68
C SER A 18 10.32 5.85 12.48
N LYS A 19 11.29 6.42 11.76
CA LYS A 19 11.25 7.84 11.34
C LYS A 19 10.31 8.08 10.16
N THR A 20 10.03 7.04 9.38
CA THR A 20 9.15 7.09 8.22
C THR A 20 8.27 5.85 8.15
N CYS A 21 7.12 5.94 7.50
CA CYS A 21 6.22 4.82 7.28
C CYS A 21 5.47 4.97 5.96
N MET A 22 4.78 3.91 5.54
CA MET A 22 4.01 3.91 4.29
C MET A 22 2.95 5.03 4.21
N LEU A 23 2.51 5.55 5.36
CA LEU A 23 1.50 6.61 5.41
C LEU A 23 2.07 7.97 4.97
N ASP A 24 3.38 8.17 5.06
CA ASP A 24 4.05 9.39 4.61
C ASP A 24 3.83 9.61 3.10
N ASP A 25 3.75 8.52 2.35
CA ASP A 25 3.54 8.50 0.89
C ASP A 25 2.06 8.27 0.50
N PHE A 26 1.12 8.31 1.45
CA PHE A 26 -0.28 7.95 1.18
C PHE A 26 -0.89 8.76 0.01
N GLY A 27 -0.64 10.07 -0.03
CA GLY A 27 -1.11 10.93 -1.11
C GLY A 27 -0.51 10.60 -2.48
N PHE A 28 0.74 10.13 -2.53
CA PHE A 28 1.36 9.66 -3.78
C PHE A 28 0.65 8.41 -4.30
N TYR A 29 0.41 7.43 -3.45
CA TYR A 29 -0.29 6.19 -3.83
C TYR A 29 -1.74 6.44 -4.25
N GLU A 30 -2.47 7.29 -3.53
CA GLU A 30 -3.85 7.65 -3.87
C GLU A 30 -3.93 8.31 -5.26
N ASN A 31 -3.07 9.29 -5.51
CA ASN A 31 -3.03 10.00 -6.80
C ASN A 31 -2.69 9.06 -7.95
N ARG A 32 -1.72 8.16 -7.75
CA ARG A 32 -1.35 7.16 -8.76
C ARG A 32 -2.50 6.19 -9.04
N GLN A 33 -3.19 5.73 -8.00
CA GLN A 33 -4.37 4.87 -8.15
C GLN A 33 -5.48 5.55 -8.95
N ARG A 34 -5.78 6.83 -8.65
CA ARG A 34 -6.79 7.61 -9.38
C ARG A 34 -6.45 7.73 -10.86
N GLN A 35 -5.22 8.12 -11.19
CA GLN A 35 -4.78 8.26 -12.59
C GLN A 35 -4.87 6.94 -13.37
N MET A 36 -4.50 5.82 -12.74
CA MET A 36 -4.61 4.50 -13.35
C MET A 36 -6.07 4.11 -13.63
N GLN A 37 -6.98 4.40 -12.69
CA GLN A 37 -8.41 4.14 -12.86
C GLN A 37 -9.02 5.00 -13.97
N GLU A 38 -8.69 6.29 -14.02
CA GLU A 38 -9.12 7.19 -15.10
C GLU A 38 -8.62 6.71 -16.46
N SER A 39 -7.36 6.30 -16.55
CA SER A 39 -6.75 5.79 -17.79
C SER A 39 -7.43 4.50 -18.27
N ARG A 40 -7.72 3.57 -17.35
CA ARG A 40 -8.51 2.36 -17.64
C ARG A 40 -9.95 2.69 -18.05
N GLY A 41 -10.56 3.70 -17.43
CA GLY A 41 -11.89 4.19 -17.78
C GLY A 41 -11.95 4.72 -19.22
N LYS A 42 -10.96 5.55 -19.60
CA LYS A 42 -10.83 6.06 -20.98
C LYS A 42 -10.65 4.93 -21.99
N LEU A 43 -9.78 3.96 -21.69
CA LEU A 43 -9.56 2.80 -22.55
C LEU A 43 -10.84 1.98 -22.77
N LYS A 44 -11.66 1.80 -21.71
CA LYS A 44 -12.96 1.14 -21.82
C LYS A 44 -13.98 1.91 -22.67
N GLN A 45 -13.94 3.24 -22.73
CA GLN A 45 -14.84 4.02 -23.59
C GLN A 45 -14.45 3.92 -25.07
N ILE A 46 -13.15 3.86 -25.37
CA ILE A 46 -12.64 3.67 -26.75
C ILE A 46 -13.00 2.28 -27.29
N GLN A 47 -13.17 1.29 -26.42
CA GLN A 47 -13.47 -0.10 -26.78
C GLN A 47 -14.96 -0.45 -26.77
N LYS A 48 -15.87 0.52 -26.58
CA LYS A 48 -17.30 0.28 -26.76
C LYS A 48 -17.63 0.29 -28.26
N PRO A 49 -18.42 -0.69 -28.76
CA PRO A 49 -18.82 -0.76 -30.16
C PRO A 49 -19.68 0.43 -30.58
#